data_AF-A0A3D4VZ98-F1
#
_entry.id   AF-A0A3D4VZ98-F1
#
_cell.length_a   1.000
_cell.length_b   1.000
_cell.length_c   1.000
_cell.angle_alpha   90.00
_cell.angle_beta   90.00
_cell.angle_gamma   90.00
#
_symmetry.space_group_name_H-M   'P 1'
#
loop_
_entity.id
_entity.type
_entity.pdbx_description
1 polymer ?
#
loop_
_entity_poly.entity_id
_entity_poly.type
_entity_poly.pdbx_seq_one_letter_code
_entity_poly.pdbx_strand_id
1 'polypeptide(L)' 'MLYALVEKIEILSPTHFVFVLKSGMRVKEICGYAFST' A
#
# COMPACT_ATOMS: atom_id res chain seq x y z
N MET A 1 0.06 -19.05 -8.87
CA MET A 1 0.15 -17.66 -9.37
C MET A 1 -0.58 -16.77 -8.37
N LEU A 2 0.13 -15.94 -7.61
CA LEU A 2 -0.51 -14.95 -6.74
C LEU A 2 -1.18 -13.92 -7.65
N TYR A 3 -2.51 -13.90 -7.67
CA TYR A 3 -3.26 -12.82 -8.30
C TYR A 3 -2.79 -11.52 -7.67
N ALA A 4 -1.99 -10.73 -8.40
CA ALA A 4 -1.61 -9.41 -7.94
C ALA A 4 -2.89 -8.57 -7.90
N LEU A 5 -3.40 -8.37 -6.68
CA LEU A 5 -4.62 -7.61 -6.37
C LEU A 5 -4.42 -6.12 -6.59
N VAL A 6 -3.16 -5.67 -6.61
CA VAL A 6 -2.77 -4.27 -6.80
C VAL A 6 -2.81 -3.93 -8.28
N GLU A 7 -3.56 -2.88 -8.61
CA GLU A 7 -3.66 -2.29 -9.93
C GLU A 7 -2.68 -1.13 -10.10
N LYS A 8 -2.53 -0.29 -9.07
CA LYS A 8 -1.65 0.88 -9.09
C LYS A 8 -1.09 1.16 -7.71
N ILE A 9 0.15 1.65 -7.67
CA ILE A 9 0.80 2.16 -6.46
C ILE A 9 1.00 3.66 -6.64
N GLU A 10 0.50 4.45 -5.70
CA GLU A 10 0.74 5.89 -5.60
C GLU A 10 1.67 6.15 -4.42
N ILE A 11 2.87 6.68 -4.71
CA ILE A 11 3.87 7.02 -3.70
C ILE A 11 3.71 8.51 -3.40
N LEU A 12 3.22 8.84 -2.20
CA LEU A 12 3.01 10.22 -1.79
C LEU A 12 4.23 10.78 -1.06
N SER A 13 4.90 9.93 -0.27
CA SER A 13 6.18 10.21 0.38
C SER A 13 6.91 8.89 0.64
N PRO A 14 8.21 8.90 0.99
CA PRO A 14 8.97 7.67 1.25
C PRO A 14 8.37 6.74 2.31
N THR A 15 7.49 7.27 3.17
CA THR A 15 6.80 6.51 4.22
C THR A 15 5.31 6.33 3.96
N HIS A 16 4.75 6.97 2.91
CA HIS A 16 3.32 6.98 2.64
C HIS A 16 3.04 6.40 1.25
N PHE A 17 2.49 5.19 1.25
CA PHE A 17 2.11 4.46 0.05
C PHE A 17 0.60 4.28 0.00
N VAL A 18 0.02 4.44 -1.18
CA VAL A 18 -1.40 4.12 -1.43
C VAL A 18 -1.46 3.04 -2.50
N PHE A 19 -2.01 1.88 -2.12
CA PHE A 19 -2.28 0.77 -3.02
C PHE A 19 -3.71 0.86 -3.52
N VAL A 20 -3.87 1.00 -4.83
CA VAL A 20 -5.16 0.88 -5.50
C VAL A 20 -5.30 -0.57 -5.94
N LEU A 21 -6.31 -1.24 -5.40
CA LEU A 21 -6.63 -2.61 -5.78
C LEU A 21 -7.55 -2.64 -7.00
N LYS A 22 -7.54 -3.77 -7.72
CA LYS A 22 -8.44 -4.01 -8.88
C LYS A 22 -9.93 -3.98 -8.53
N SER A 23 -10.29 -4.07 -7.26
CA SER A 23 -11.66 -3.88 -6.77
C SER A 23 -12.06 -2.41 -6.65
N GLY A 24 -11.15 -1.47 -6.93
CA GLY A 24 -11.32 -0.03 -6.65
C GLY A 24 -11.05 0.35 -5.19
N MET A 25 -10.75 -0.63 -4.32
CA MET A 25 -10.42 -0.37 -2.93
C MET A 25 -9.04 0.28 -2.80
N ARG A 26 -8.94 1.33 -1.96
CA ARG A 26 -7.70 2.06 -1.69
C ARG A 26 -7.18 1.73 -0.30
N VAL A 27 -5.99 1.15 -0.22
CA VAL A 27 -5.31 0.85 1.04
C VAL A 27 -4.19 1.87 1.24
N LYS A 28 -4.25 2.62 2.35
CA LYS A 28 -3.21 3.57 2.73
C LYS A 28 -2.29 2.91 3.75
N GLU A 29 -1.02 2.78 3.42
CA GLU A 29 0.01 2.34 4.34
C GLU A 29 0.84 3.55 4.79
N ILE A 30 0.87 3.76 6.10
CA ILE A 30 1.79 4.69 6.74
C ILE A 30 2.82 3.81 7.40
N CYS A 31 4.06 3.82 6.86
CA CYS A 31 5.20 3.20 7.50
C CYS A 31 5.54 4.00 8.76
N GLY A 32 4.75 3.81 9.81
CA GLY A 32 5.13 4.15 11.18
C GLY A 32 6.10 3.09 11.67
N TYR A 33 7.24 3.51 12.21
CA TYR A 33 8.26 2.64 12.76
C TYR A 33 7.63 1.70 13.80
N ALA A 34 7.23 0.50 13.39
CA ALA A 34 6.89 -0.57 14.31
C ALA A 34 8.22 -1.19 14.77
N PHE A 35 8.94 -0.49 15.66
CA PHE A 35 9.81 -1.18 16.59
C PHE A 35 8.91 -1.85 17.63
N SER A 36 8.45 -3.07 17.33
CA SER A 36 7.98 -3.97 18.36
C SER A 36 9.11 -4.94 18.64
N THR A 37 9.59 -4.86 19.90
CA THR A 37 10.60 -5.65 20.64
C THR A 37 10.99 -7.00 20.08
#